data_AF-B1YCA9-F1
#
_entry.id   AF-B1YCA9-F1
#
_cell.length_a   1.000
_cell.length_b   1.000
_cell.length_c   1.000
_cell.angle_alpha   90.00
_cell.angle_beta   90.00
_cell.angle_gamma   90.00
#
_symmetry.space_group_name_H-M   'P 1'
#
loop_
_entity.id
_entity.type
_entity.pdbx_description
1 polymer ?
#
loop_
_entity_poly.entity_id
_entity_poly.type
_entity_poly.pdbx_seq_one_letter_code
_entity_poly.pdbx_strand_id
1 'polypeptide(L)'
;MGSLNDDFGLEVVIRSVCNEYVEKWKTEGKRYINVSSFEQMYAEDNVTPIEHEFTLRARLPVLNRENPAIPPAIPLLPLRILRRLAIYLTKTLEIQINWDHYEYWAWSAEVFRFFENSSPLLKALRERESIELLYLLFHLCLSRLGYTPQTREGVILNRVVDSVVNRHVKQIISNKFVIGIPIAAATFETVVKLLIELYGDDETKREIGGKKTLGRILSIFEEKVVPRLPQTLREDIQEMNKVIEGIWDIYGSNWRAILRNWRNEFMHGAKTWAPRAFAVYTNYISLLLWHSIPSGEYERMREKIIELRFYADIENYWGFYPPPV
;
A
#
# COMPACT_ATOMS: atom_id res chain seq x y z
N MET A 1 14.77 -27.47 -19.02
CA MET A 1 13.56 -27.60 -19.93
C MET A 1 12.30 -27.16 -19.19
N GLY A 2 12.13 -25.84 -18.90
CA GLY A 2 11.45 -24.59 -19.32
C GLY A 2 10.90 -23.85 -18.09
N SER A 3 11.71 -23.11 -17.23
CA SER A 3 11.39 -22.21 -16.10
C SER A 3 11.35 -20.76 -16.58
N LEU A 4 10.61 -20.54 -17.63
CA LEU A 4 10.24 -19.14 -17.96
C LEU A 4 8.73 -19.06 -18.20
N ASN A 5 7.82 -19.74 -17.25
CA ASN A 5 6.38 -19.36 -17.24
C ASN A 5 5.78 -19.62 -15.85
N ASP A 6 6.60 -19.48 -14.66
CA ASP A 6 6.02 -19.83 -13.35
C ASP A 6 5.58 -18.55 -12.60
N ASP A 7 6.08 -17.37 -13.12
CA ASP A 7 5.65 -16.15 -12.41
C ASP A 7 4.39 -15.56 -13.05
N PHE A 8 4.31 -15.81 -14.32
CA PHE A 8 3.08 -15.33 -15.00
C PHE A 8 1.85 -16.12 -14.53
N GLY A 9 2.09 -17.35 -14.31
CA GLY A 9 0.97 -18.19 -13.79
C GLY A 9 0.57 -17.78 -12.36
N LEU A 10 1.58 -17.45 -11.59
CA LEU A 10 1.28 -17.05 -10.19
C LEU A 10 0.59 -15.69 -10.14
N GLU A 11 1.07 -14.83 -10.99
CA GLU A 11 0.39 -13.51 -11.02
C GLU A 11 -1.08 -13.64 -11.40
N VAL A 12 -1.36 -14.50 -12.33
CA VAL A 12 -2.77 -14.67 -12.74
C VAL A 12 -3.59 -15.21 -11.56
N VAL A 13 -2.96 -16.05 -10.82
CA VAL A 13 -3.69 -16.62 -9.65
C VAL A 13 -3.96 -15.52 -8.62
N ILE A 14 -2.89 -14.72 -8.35
CA ILE A 14 -3.06 -13.67 -7.33
C ILE A 14 -4.10 -12.66 -7.81
N ARG A 15 -3.95 -12.26 -9.00
CA ARG A 15 -4.96 -11.33 -9.56
C ARG A 15 -6.37 -11.92 -9.50
N SER A 16 -6.49 -13.18 -9.81
CA SER A 16 -7.84 -13.80 -9.83
C SER A 16 -8.43 -13.82 -8.42
N VAL A 17 -7.58 -14.09 -7.46
CA VAL A 17 -8.13 -14.12 -6.08
C VAL A 17 -8.66 -12.73 -5.70
N CYS A 18 -7.92 -11.68 -6.00
CA CYS A 18 -8.37 -10.32 -5.66
C CYS A 18 -9.64 -9.96 -6.46
N ASN A 19 -9.68 -10.35 -7.76
CA ASN A 19 -10.89 -10.05 -8.56
C ASN A 19 -12.11 -10.82 -8.04
N GLU A 20 -11.85 -12.06 -7.67
CA GLU A 20 -13.00 -12.85 -7.16
C GLU A 20 -13.53 -12.22 -5.86
N TYR A 21 -12.54 -11.71 -5.09
CA TYR A 21 -13.01 -11.02 -3.87
C TYR A 21 -13.97 -9.88 -4.22
N VAL A 22 -13.64 -9.10 -5.19
CA VAL A 22 -14.48 -7.94 -5.57
C VAL A 22 -15.79 -8.43 -6.18
N GLU A 23 -15.67 -9.43 -7.05
CA GLU A 23 -16.89 -9.91 -7.74
C GLU A 23 -17.88 -10.53 -6.74
N LYS A 24 -17.35 -11.35 -5.88
CA LYS A 24 -18.28 -12.03 -4.94
C LYS A 24 -18.93 -11.00 -4.01
N TRP A 25 -18.12 -10.08 -3.70
CA TRP A 25 -18.76 -9.04 -2.85
C TRP A 25 -19.88 -8.34 -3.61
N LYS A 26 -19.71 -7.97 -4.83
CA LYS A 26 -20.74 -7.22 -5.59
C LYS A 26 -21.98 -8.09 -5.82
N THR A 27 -21.77 -9.41 -5.91
CA THR A 27 -22.94 -10.25 -6.25
C THR A 27 -23.60 -10.77 -4.97
N GLU A 28 -22.78 -11.12 -3.94
CA GLU A 28 -23.34 -11.87 -2.79
C GLU A 28 -23.22 -11.03 -1.51
N GLY A 29 -22.39 -10.04 -1.64
CA GLY A 29 -22.01 -9.28 -0.43
C GLY A 29 -23.20 -8.49 0.12
N LYS A 30 -24.14 -8.09 -0.87
CA LYS A 30 -25.30 -7.28 -0.46
C LYS A 30 -26.28 -8.10 0.40
N ARG A 31 -26.11 -9.54 0.26
CA ARG A 31 -26.99 -10.46 1.03
C ARG A 31 -26.57 -10.50 2.51
N TYR A 32 -25.31 -10.11 2.70
CA TYR A 32 -24.81 -10.25 4.08
C TYR A 32 -24.75 -8.88 4.77
N ILE A 33 -24.96 -7.81 3.93
CA ILE A 33 -24.92 -6.46 4.54
C ILE A 33 -25.78 -5.53 3.68
N ASN A 34 -27.01 -4.99 4.16
CA ASN A 34 -27.90 -4.06 3.44
C ASN A 34 -27.59 -2.62 3.84
N VAL A 35 -26.77 -1.87 2.91
CA VAL A 35 -26.65 -0.44 3.30
C VAL A 35 -27.16 0.42 2.13
N SER A 36 -28.08 1.34 2.41
CA SER A 36 -28.90 2.23 1.56
C SER A 36 -28.03 3.30 0.88
N SER A 37 -26.68 3.41 0.98
CA SER A 37 -25.81 4.32 0.22
C SER A 37 -24.35 4.12 0.65
N PHE A 38 -23.50 3.59 -0.27
CA PHE A 38 -22.04 3.32 -0.24
C PHE A 38 -21.28 4.55 0.27
N GLU A 39 -22.12 5.47 1.04
CA GLU A 39 -21.33 6.57 1.62
C GLU A 39 -20.86 6.18 3.03
N GLN A 40 -19.61 5.47 3.14
CA GLN A 40 -18.62 6.03 4.09
C GLN A 40 -18.70 5.30 5.43
N MET A 41 -18.41 3.89 5.59
CA MET A 41 -18.19 3.40 6.97
C MET A 41 -18.58 1.93 7.06
N TYR A 42 -18.83 1.16 5.96
CA TYR A 42 -19.70 -0.01 6.20
C TYR A 42 -18.99 -1.26 5.67
N ALA A 43 -17.75 -1.69 6.23
CA ALA A 43 -17.69 -3.18 6.37
C ALA A 43 -16.46 -3.56 7.18
N GLU A 44 -15.98 -2.89 8.14
CA GLU A 44 -14.91 -3.44 9.00
C GLU A 44 -15.51 -4.23 10.17
N ASP A 45 -16.91 -4.24 10.29
CA ASP A 45 -17.64 -4.96 11.35
C ASP A 45 -18.23 -6.27 10.82
N ASN A 46 -18.09 -6.59 9.39
CA ASN A 46 -18.80 -7.81 8.97
C ASN A 46 -17.80 -8.81 8.38
N VAL A 47 -17.19 -9.63 9.33
CA VAL A 47 -16.49 -10.80 8.73
C VAL A 47 -17.49 -11.61 7.87
N THR A 48 -17.48 -11.11 6.63
CA THR A 48 -18.34 -11.89 5.71
C THR A 48 -17.59 -13.14 5.23
N PRO A 49 -18.33 -14.15 5.10
CA PRO A 49 -17.67 -15.33 4.53
C PRO A 49 -16.71 -14.96 3.39
N ILE A 50 -16.98 -13.80 2.79
CA ILE A 50 -16.10 -13.40 1.68
C ILE A 50 -14.73 -12.97 2.23
N GLU A 51 -14.66 -12.34 3.44
CA GLU A 51 -13.38 -11.91 4.04
C GLU A 51 -12.61 -13.12 4.58
N HIS A 52 -13.27 -14.24 4.83
CA HIS A 52 -12.55 -15.44 5.36
C HIS A 52 -12.09 -16.35 4.23
N GLU A 53 -12.71 -16.07 3.05
CA GLU A 53 -12.43 -17.15 2.07
C GLU A 53 -11.73 -16.57 0.84
N PHE A 54 -11.88 -15.27 0.73
CA PHE A 54 -11.49 -14.89 -0.65
C PHE A 54 -10.39 -13.83 -0.58
N THR A 55 -9.70 -13.78 0.64
CA THR A 55 -8.51 -12.91 0.69
C THR A 55 -7.25 -13.77 0.45
N LEU A 56 -6.19 -13.00 0.00
CA LEU A 56 -4.91 -13.73 -0.21
C LEU A 56 -4.44 -14.41 1.07
N ARG A 57 -4.64 -13.79 2.13
CA ARG A 57 -4.21 -14.39 3.41
C ARG A 57 -4.89 -15.75 3.62
N ALA A 58 -6.07 -15.82 3.26
CA ALA A 58 -6.80 -17.10 3.49
C ALA A 58 -6.52 -18.09 2.35
N ARG A 59 -6.29 -17.62 1.14
CA ARG A 59 -6.28 -18.55 -0.02
C ARG A 59 -4.86 -19.06 -0.27
N LEU A 60 -3.88 -18.32 0.05
CA LEU A 60 -2.51 -18.73 -0.33
C LEU A 60 -2.12 -20.01 0.40
N PRO A 61 -2.43 -20.20 1.67
CA PRO A 61 -2.07 -21.47 2.33
C PRO A 61 -2.80 -22.67 1.69
N VAL A 62 -4.09 -22.44 1.42
CA VAL A 62 -4.84 -23.55 0.79
C VAL A 62 -4.25 -23.87 -0.59
N LEU A 63 -3.95 -22.84 -1.36
CA LEU A 63 -3.39 -23.09 -2.71
C LEU A 63 -2.00 -23.73 -2.60
N ASN A 64 -1.31 -23.32 -1.60
CA ASN A 64 0.04 -23.90 -1.43
C ASN A 64 -0.06 -25.40 -1.12
N ARG A 65 -1.05 -25.80 -0.27
CA ARG A 65 -1.23 -27.25 0.00
C ARG A 65 -1.53 -28.02 -1.29
N GLU A 66 -2.18 -27.28 -2.23
CA GLU A 66 -2.54 -27.96 -3.50
C GLU A 66 -1.38 -27.91 -4.49
N ASN A 67 -0.64 -26.83 -4.42
CA ASN A 67 0.54 -26.64 -5.30
C ASN A 67 1.64 -25.91 -4.51
N PRO A 68 2.68 -26.72 -4.06
CA PRO A 68 3.71 -26.15 -3.18
C PRO A 68 4.56 -25.08 -3.90
N ALA A 69 4.42 -24.95 -5.21
CA ALA A 69 5.13 -23.86 -5.93
C ALA A 69 4.50 -22.50 -5.62
N ILE A 70 3.33 -22.46 -5.05
CA ILE A 70 2.66 -21.20 -4.67
C ILE A 70 3.05 -20.87 -3.22
N PRO A 71 3.60 -19.70 -3.05
CA PRO A 71 3.99 -19.32 -1.68
C PRO A 71 2.76 -19.17 -0.76
N PRO A 72 2.96 -19.58 0.47
CA PRO A 72 1.81 -19.73 1.39
C PRO A 72 1.43 -18.40 2.05
N ALA A 73 2.30 -17.36 1.74
CA ALA A 73 1.94 -16.08 2.38
C ALA A 73 2.50 -14.92 1.54
N ILE A 74 1.93 -13.72 1.84
CA ILE A 74 2.26 -12.54 1.00
C ILE A 74 3.76 -12.24 1.11
N PRO A 75 4.40 -12.32 2.30
CA PRO A 75 5.83 -11.98 2.37
C PRO A 75 6.69 -12.95 1.54
N LEU A 76 6.06 -14.04 1.21
CA LEU A 76 6.90 -15.04 0.50
C LEU A 76 6.66 -14.97 -1.01
N LEU A 77 5.88 -14.00 -1.39
CA LEU A 77 5.65 -13.87 -2.85
C LEU A 77 6.89 -13.27 -3.51
N PRO A 78 7.12 -13.65 -4.81
CA PRO A 78 8.26 -13.07 -5.54
C PRO A 78 8.10 -11.56 -5.73
N LEU A 79 9.30 -10.92 -5.88
CA LEU A 79 9.31 -9.43 -5.93
C LEU A 79 8.41 -8.91 -7.06
N ARG A 80 8.52 -9.58 -8.16
CA ARG A 80 7.69 -9.09 -9.28
C ARG A 80 6.22 -9.04 -8.90
N ILE A 81 5.75 -10.04 -8.18
CA ILE A 81 4.32 -10.06 -7.76
C ILE A 81 4.08 -9.01 -6.67
N LEU A 82 5.04 -8.87 -5.77
CA LEU A 82 4.86 -7.87 -4.69
C LEU A 82 4.78 -6.45 -5.28
N ARG A 83 5.53 -6.18 -6.37
CA ARG A 83 5.47 -4.86 -7.02
C ARG A 83 4.06 -4.57 -7.55
N ARG A 84 3.47 -5.58 -8.00
CA ARG A 84 2.16 -5.31 -8.65
C ARG A 84 1.01 -5.53 -7.66
N LEU A 85 1.33 -6.18 -6.55
CA LEU A 85 0.26 -6.46 -5.58
C LEU A 85 -0.41 -5.16 -5.13
N ALA A 86 0.35 -4.02 -5.13
CA ALA A 86 -0.27 -2.72 -4.78
C ALA A 86 -1.43 -2.38 -5.72
N ILE A 87 -1.29 -2.78 -6.97
CA ILE A 87 -2.37 -2.47 -7.95
C ILE A 87 -3.60 -3.33 -7.64
N TYR A 88 -3.30 -4.59 -7.36
CA TYR A 88 -4.45 -5.50 -7.12
C TYR A 88 -5.16 -5.15 -5.81
N LEU A 89 -4.38 -4.77 -4.87
CA LEU A 89 -5.01 -4.46 -3.57
C LEU A 89 -5.75 -3.12 -3.66
N THR A 90 -5.27 -2.25 -4.54
CA THR A 90 -6.05 -1.01 -4.75
C THR A 90 -7.43 -1.31 -5.34
N LYS A 91 -7.51 -2.32 -6.13
CA LYS A 91 -8.83 -2.70 -6.68
C LYS A 91 -9.78 -3.15 -5.56
N THR A 92 -9.19 -3.84 -4.62
CA THR A 92 -10.08 -4.37 -3.57
C THR A 92 -10.57 -3.25 -2.65
N LEU A 93 -9.95 -2.05 -2.85
CA LEU A 93 -10.41 -0.92 -2.00
C LEU A 93 -11.76 -0.40 -2.48
N GLU A 94 -12.17 -0.96 -3.62
CA GLU A 94 -13.57 -0.66 -3.98
C GLU A 94 -14.53 -1.07 -2.87
N ILE A 95 -14.04 -1.96 -2.16
CA ILE A 95 -14.93 -2.47 -1.09
C ILE A 95 -14.46 -1.91 0.25
N GLN A 96 -13.08 -2.31 0.64
CA GLN A 96 -12.59 -1.84 1.94
C GLN A 96 -11.09 -2.18 2.07
N ILE A 97 -10.53 -1.53 3.12
CA ILE A 97 -9.19 -2.02 3.51
C ILE A 97 -9.33 -3.36 4.24
N ASN A 98 -8.57 -4.42 3.77
CA ASN A 98 -8.76 -5.76 4.40
C ASN A 98 -7.41 -6.30 4.88
N TRP A 99 -7.39 -7.60 5.33
CA TRP A 99 -6.18 -8.21 5.93
C TRP A 99 -5.02 -8.24 4.94
N ASP A 100 -5.34 -8.38 3.75
CA ASP A 100 -4.25 -8.43 2.74
C ASP A 100 -3.47 -7.11 2.68
N HIS A 101 -4.24 -6.01 2.90
CA HIS A 101 -3.53 -4.70 2.87
C HIS A 101 -2.54 -4.60 4.03
N TYR A 102 -2.98 -5.01 5.10
CA TYR A 102 -2.11 -4.83 6.28
C TYR A 102 -0.90 -5.76 6.22
N GLU A 103 -1.17 -7.00 5.81
CA GLU A 103 0.00 -7.88 5.64
C GLU A 103 0.99 -7.32 4.60
N TYR A 104 0.44 -6.82 3.57
CA TYR A 104 1.32 -6.24 2.51
C TYR A 104 2.04 -5.00 3.04
N TRP A 105 1.35 -4.14 3.75
CA TRP A 105 2.00 -2.91 4.24
C TRP A 105 3.04 -3.26 5.31
N ALA A 106 2.72 -4.22 6.10
CA ALA A 106 3.71 -4.63 7.11
C ALA A 106 5.00 -5.15 6.45
N TRP A 107 4.74 -5.97 5.51
CA TRP A 107 5.95 -6.49 4.84
C TRP A 107 6.68 -5.37 4.07
N SER A 108 5.97 -4.48 3.45
CA SER A 108 6.62 -3.36 2.75
C SER A 108 7.45 -2.52 3.72
N ALA A 109 6.89 -2.26 4.85
CA ALA A 109 7.64 -1.45 5.84
C ALA A 109 8.96 -2.12 6.21
N GLU A 110 8.93 -3.38 6.33
CA GLU A 110 10.16 -4.09 6.71
C GLU A 110 11.20 -4.06 5.58
N VAL A 111 10.68 -4.29 4.49
CA VAL A 111 11.63 -4.37 3.35
C VAL A 111 12.19 -2.97 3.07
N PHE A 112 11.31 -1.99 3.08
CA PHE A 112 11.82 -0.64 2.75
C PHE A 112 12.84 -0.19 3.79
N ARG A 113 12.65 -0.51 4.92
CA ARG A 113 13.66 -0.19 5.94
C ARG A 113 14.99 -0.92 5.67
N PHE A 114 14.84 -2.18 5.44
CA PHE A 114 16.06 -2.97 5.19
C PHE A 114 16.86 -2.41 4.01
N PHE A 115 16.14 -1.85 3.07
CA PHE A 115 16.87 -1.43 1.85
C PHE A 115 17.02 0.09 1.84
N GLU A 116 16.93 0.76 2.99
CA GLU A 116 16.90 2.24 3.02
C GLU A 116 18.25 2.81 2.56
N ASN A 117 19.30 1.91 2.55
CA ASN A 117 20.61 2.44 2.11
C ASN A 117 20.98 1.93 0.71
N SER A 118 20.17 1.06 0.21
CA SER A 118 20.63 0.46 -1.06
C SER A 118 19.67 0.78 -2.20
N SER A 119 18.40 1.15 -1.85
CA SER A 119 17.45 1.52 -2.92
C SER A 119 17.61 3.01 -3.25
N PRO A 120 17.75 3.33 -4.57
CA PRO A 120 17.98 4.73 -4.95
C PRO A 120 16.93 5.66 -4.34
N LEU A 121 15.71 5.28 -4.43
CA LEU A 121 14.67 6.18 -3.90
C LEU A 121 14.71 6.23 -2.37
N LEU A 122 14.89 5.08 -1.75
CA LEU A 122 14.88 5.07 -0.27
C LEU A 122 16.13 5.77 0.27
N LYS A 123 17.24 5.55 -0.39
CA LYS A 123 18.45 6.27 0.00
C LYS A 123 18.27 7.79 -0.12
N ALA A 124 17.64 8.21 -1.20
CA ALA A 124 17.40 9.66 -1.37
C ALA A 124 16.48 10.20 -0.26
N LEU A 125 15.47 9.41 0.08
CA LEU A 125 14.58 9.85 1.17
C LEU A 125 15.36 9.99 2.48
N ARG A 126 16.25 9.09 2.71
CA ARG A 126 17.04 9.15 3.96
C ARG A 126 17.97 10.35 3.94
N GLU A 127 18.66 10.55 2.89
CA GLU A 127 19.66 11.63 2.83
C GLU A 127 19.00 13.00 2.95
N ARG A 128 17.71 13.04 2.71
CA ARG A 128 17.03 14.35 2.80
C ARG A 128 16.20 14.42 4.09
N GLU A 129 16.40 13.44 4.85
CA GLU A 129 15.73 13.36 6.16
C GLU A 129 14.21 13.29 6.01
N SER A 130 13.72 12.92 4.81
CA SER A 130 12.26 12.77 4.60
C SER A 130 11.82 11.33 4.80
N ILE A 131 12.81 10.48 5.14
CA ILE A 131 12.49 9.06 5.33
C ILE A 131 11.62 8.90 6.59
N GLU A 132 11.66 9.85 7.45
CA GLU A 132 10.84 9.78 8.68
C GLU A 132 9.34 9.86 8.34
N LEU A 133 9.02 10.62 7.26
CA LEU A 133 7.61 10.68 6.84
C LEU A 133 7.10 9.29 6.41
N LEU A 134 8.01 8.64 5.71
CA LEU A 134 7.64 7.27 5.30
C LEU A 134 7.46 6.35 6.51
N TYR A 135 8.33 6.50 7.49
CA TYR A 135 8.19 5.65 8.69
C TYR A 135 6.90 5.99 9.44
N LEU A 136 6.68 7.22 9.53
CA LEU A 136 5.43 7.63 10.20
C LEU A 136 4.21 7.08 9.46
N LEU A 137 4.20 7.18 8.14
CA LEU A 137 3.06 6.62 7.38
C LEU A 137 2.84 5.15 7.70
N PHE A 138 3.91 4.35 7.71
CA PHE A 138 3.70 2.90 7.91
C PHE A 138 3.41 2.60 9.38
N HIS A 139 3.90 3.56 10.19
CA HIS A 139 3.47 3.40 11.60
C HIS A 139 1.96 3.63 11.74
N LEU A 140 1.50 4.60 11.12
CA LEU A 140 0.05 4.85 11.16
C LEU A 140 -0.74 3.70 10.53
N CYS A 141 -0.15 3.13 9.44
CA CYS A 141 -0.86 2.02 8.78
C CYS A 141 -1.00 0.83 9.74
N LEU A 142 0.07 0.73 10.61
CA LEU A 142 0.11 -0.53 11.39
C LEU A 142 -0.28 -0.26 12.83
N SER A 143 -0.71 0.97 13.16
CA SER A 143 -1.13 1.28 14.53
C SER A 143 -2.59 0.86 14.73
N ARG A 144 -2.89 0.65 16.18
CA ARG A 144 -4.30 0.34 16.56
C ARG A 144 -5.12 1.63 16.68
N LEU A 145 -6.28 1.61 16.50
CA LEU A 145 -7.13 2.81 16.70
C LEU A 145 -7.32 3.06 18.20
N GLY A 146 -6.91 4.24 18.86
CA GLY A 146 -6.75 4.76 20.24
C GLY A 146 -8.12 4.96 20.90
N TYR A 147 -9.29 4.54 20.47
CA TYR A 147 -10.56 4.62 21.22
C TYR A 147 -11.17 3.21 21.31
N THR A 148 -11.84 2.86 22.85
CA THR A 148 -12.75 1.69 22.80
C THR A 148 -13.56 1.68 21.49
N PRO A 149 -12.84 1.02 20.60
CA PRO A 149 -13.55 1.07 19.32
C PRO A 149 -15.07 1.10 19.51
N GLN A 150 -15.56 2.24 19.38
CA GLN A 150 -17.04 2.32 19.48
C GLN A 150 -17.69 1.77 18.21
N THR A 151 -16.55 1.52 17.24
CA THR A 151 -17.01 0.91 15.98
C THR A 151 -16.26 -0.41 15.73
N ARG A 152 -16.80 -1.53 15.42
CA ARG A 152 -16.22 -2.86 15.12
C ARG A 152 -15.01 -2.74 14.16
N GLU A 153 -14.82 -1.51 13.31
CA GLU A 153 -13.62 -1.09 12.56
C GLU A 153 -12.41 -0.91 13.49
N GLY A 154 -12.55 -0.36 14.51
CA GLY A 154 -11.51 -0.12 15.55
C GLY A 154 -11.09 -1.42 16.25
N VAL A 155 -12.17 -2.49 16.28
CA VAL A 155 -11.88 -3.76 16.99
C VAL A 155 -11.07 -4.68 16.07
N ILE A 156 -11.33 -4.86 14.66
CA ILE A 156 -10.63 -5.69 13.66
C ILE A 156 -9.27 -5.05 13.34
N LEU A 157 -9.26 -3.71 13.19
CA LEU A 157 -7.95 -3.04 13.05
C LEU A 157 -7.05 -3.35 14.25
N ASN A 158 -7.64 -3.37 15.35
CA ASN A 158 -6.83 -3.66 16.54
C ASN A 158 -6.45 -5.15 16.60
N ARG A 159 -7.35 -6.10 16.02
CA ARG A 159 -7.08 -7.56 16.00
C ARG A 159 -6.05 -7.90 14.91
N VAL A 160 -6.15 -7.28 13.69
CA VAL A 160 -5.17 -7.48 12.61
C VAL A 160 -3.80 -6.95 13.06
N VAL A 161 -3.91 -5.78 13.73
CA VAL A 161 -2.64 -5.21 14.24
C VAL A 161 -2.07 -6.15 15.32
N ASP A 162 -2.99 -6.79 16.05
CA ASP A 162 -2.54 -7.72 17.13
C ASP A 162 -1.93 -8.99 16.55
N SER A 163 -2.44 -9.34 15.31
CA SER A 163 -2.00 -10.62 14.73
C SER A 163 -0.77 -10.42 13.84
N VAL A 164 -0.60 -9.16 13.43
CA VAL A 164 0.45 -8.98 12.39
C VAL A 164 1.56 -8.09 12.98
N VAL A 165 1.17 -7.48 14.19
CA VAL A 165 2.11 -6.49 14.76
C VAL A 165 2.45 -6.93 16.19
N ASN A 166 3.66 -7.10 16.58
CA ASN A 166 4.13 -7.45 17.94
C ASN A 166 3.38 -6.65 19.02
N ARG A 167 2.87 -7.30 20.14
CA ARG A 167 2.12 -6.78 21.31
C ARG A 167 2.73 -5.49 21.84
N HIS A 168 3.97 -5.04 21.47
CA HIS A 168 4.68 -3.91 22.11
C HIS A 168 4.72 -2.70 21.17
N VAL A 169 4.02 -2.78 19.88
CA VAL A 169 3.92 -1.75 18.82
C VAL A 169 2.44 -1.35 18.68
N LYS A 170 1.64 -1.77 19.61
CA LYS A 170 0.18 -1.54 19.58
C LYS A 170 -0.12 -0.14 20.09
N GLN A 171 0.42 0.86 19.23
CA GLN A 171 0.06 2.21 19.71
C GLN A 171 -1.35 2.59 19.22
N ILE A 172 -2.17 3.02 20.11
CA ILE A 172 -3.57 3.40 19.83
C ILE A 172 -3.58 4.86 19.35
N ILE A 173 -4.02 5.08 18.02
CA ILE A 173 -4.11 6.47 17.54
C ILE A 173 -5.60 6.81 17.31
N SER A 174 -6.04 7.86 18.06
CA SER A 174 -7.41 8.39 17.80
C SER A 174 -7.42 9.21 16.51
N ASN A 175 -8.41 8.82 15.49
CA ASN A 175 -8.57 9.57 14.22
C ASN A 175 -7.42 9.29 13.26
N LYS A 176 -7.01 8.06 13.21
CA LYS A 176 -5.88 7.57 12.39
C LYS A 176 -5.97 8.06 10.95
N PHE A 177 -7.11 8.01 10.45
CA PHE A 177 -7.20 8.31 9.00
C PHE A 177 -7.26 9.82 8.77
N VAL A 178 -7.76 10.45 9.78
CA VAL A 178 -7.75 11.92 9.69
C VAL A 178 -6.29 12.43 9.72
N ILE A 179 -5.50 11.78 10.46
CA ILE A 179 -4.09 12.17 10.51
C ILE A 179 -3.31 11.50 9.36
N GLY A 180 -3.77 10.36 9.03
CA GLY A 180 -3.00 9.51 8.08
C GLY A 180 -3.02 10.07 6.67
N ILE A 181 -4.12 10.69 6.27
CA ILE A 181 -4.25 11.08 4.85
C ILE A 181 -3.26 12.22 4.54
N PRO A 182 -3.24 13.31 5.39
CA PRO A 182 -2.25 14.36 5.07
C PRO A 182 -0.83 13.79 5.07
N ILE A 183 -0.54 12.88 5.96
CA ILE A 183 0.82 12.29 5.98
C ILE A 183 1.04 11.45 4.70
N ALA A 184 0.00 10.68 4.30
CA ALA A 184 0.15 9.86 3.08
C ALA A 184 0.31 10.76 1.84
N ALA A 185 -0.45 11.85 1.78
CA ALA A 185 -0.36 12.74 0.61
C ALA A 185 1.02 13.40 0.56
N ALA A 186 1.46 13.84 1.74
CA ALA A 186 2.79 14.47 1.78
C ALA A 186 3.89 13.46 1.39
N THR A 187 3.78 12.28 1.94
CA THR A 187 4.77 11.24 1.58
C THR A 187 4.73 10.94 0.07
N PHE A 188 3.54 10.83 -0.44
CA PHE A 188 3.42 10.57 -1.90
C PHE A 188 4.07 11.71 -2.69
N GLU A 189 3.73 12.88 -2.32
CA GLU A 189 4.31 14.03 -3.04
C GLU A 189 5.85 13.98 -2.98
N THR A 190 6.36 13.74 -1.82
CA THR A 190 7.83 13.66 -1.67
C THR A 190 8.43 12.58 -2.58
N VAL A 191 7.79 11.43 -2.57
CA VAL A 191 8.34 10.33 -3.40
C VAL A 191 8.27 10.71 -4.89
N VAL A 192 7.21 11.33 -5.31
CA VAL A 192 7.08 11.71 -6.73
C VAL A 192 8.15 12.77 -7.07
N LYS A 193 8.35 13.67 -6.18
CA LYS A 193 9.37 14.70 -6.47
C LYS A 193 10.76 14.05 -6.61
N LEU A 194 10.99 13.16 -5.75
CA LEU A 194 12.29 12.49 -5.86
C LEU A 194 12.41 11.73 -7.19
N LEU A 195 11.35 11.14 -7.56
CA LEU A 195 11.43 10.45 -8.87
C LEU A 195 11.68 11.44 -10.00
N ILE A 196 11.02 12.56 -9.92
CA ILE A 196 11.26 13.58 -10.96
C ILE A 196 12.73 13.98 -10.94
N GLU A 197 13.26 14.05 -9.82
CA GLU A 197 14.69 14.44 -9.73
C GLU A 197 15.58 13.33 -10.27
N LEU A 198 15.19 12.15 -10.01
CA LEU A 198 16.05 11.03 -10.44
C LEU A 198 15.92 10.78 -11.94
N TYR A 199 14.78 11.08 -12.47
CA TYR A 199 14.61 10.59 -13.86
C TYR A 199 14.26 11.77 -14.76
N GLY A 200 14.05 12.97 -14.15
CA GLY A 200 13.68 14.13 -14.98
C GLY A 200 14.93 14.75 -15.62
N ASP A 201 14.77 15.42 -16.85
CA ASP A 201 15.90 16.18 -17.45
C ASP A 201 16.10 17.50 -16.68
N ASP A 202 17.18 18.21 -17.01
CA ASP A 202 17.55 19.42 -16.23
C ASP A 202 16.41 20.45 -16.22
N GLU A 203 15.71 20.48 -17.35
CA GLU A 203 14.58 21.45 -17.40
C GLU A 203 13.44 21.03 -16.46
N THR A 204 13.18 19.76 -16.41
CA THR A 204 12.07 19.25 -15.56
C THR A 204 12.43 19.44 -14.07
N LYS A 205 13.68 19.23 -13.80
CA LYS A 205 14.11 19.38 -12.39
C LYS A 205 14.01 20.85 -11.96
N ARG A 206 14.33 21.75 -12.88
CA ARG A 206 14.24 23.19 -12.53
C ARG A 206 12.79 23.62 -12.34
N GLU A 207 11.94 22.92 -13.07
CA GLU A 207 10.51 23.30 -13.01
C GLU A 207 9.91 22.94 -11.65
N ILE A 208 10.58 22.02 -10.90
CA ILE A 208 9.97 21.64 -9.61
C ILE A 208 10.71 22.36 -8.49
N GLY A 209 11.89 23.10 -8.75
CA GLY A 209 12.80 23.78 -7.80
C GLY A 209 12.11 24.95 -7.10
N GLY A 210 10.62 25.15 -7.20
CA GLY A 210 9.82 26.13 -6.45
C GLY A 210 8.69 25.45 -5.66
N LYS A 211 7.89 26.30 -4.78
CA LYS A 211 6.73 25.76 -4.00
C LYS A 211 5.56 25.43 -4.96
N LYS A 212 5.80 24.30 -5.68
CA LYS A 212 4.68 23.98 -6.62
C LYS A 212 3.65 23.11 -5.90
N THR A 213 2.39 23.40 -6.39
CA THR A 213 1.27 22.63 -5.80
C THR A 213 1.32 21.17 -6.28
N LEU A 214 0.75 20.22 -5.48
CA LEU A 214 0.66 18.79 -5.83
C LEU A 214 0.10 18.60 -7.24
N GLY A 215 -0.87 19.45 -7.60
CA GLY A 215 -1.44 19.32 -8.96
C GLY A 215 -0.37 19.47 -10.05
N ARG A 216 0.39 20.51 -9.89
CA ARG A 216 1.43 20.73 -10.92
C ARG A 216 2.51 19.64 -10.88
N ILE A 217 2.82 19.19 -9.67
CA ILE A 217 3.87 18.14 -9.55
C ILE A 217 3.38 16.85 -10.24
N LEU A 218 2.11 16.55 -10.05
CA LEU A 218 1.60 15.29 -10.64
C LEU A 218 1.53 15.40 -12.18
N SER A 219 1.24 16.65 -12.65
CA SER A 219 1.22 16.81 -14.11
C SER A 219 2.62 16.64 -14.71
N ILE A 220 3.56 17.22 -14.04
CA ILE A 220 4.95 17.09 -14.54
C ILE A 220 5.37 15.61 -14.48
N PHE A 221 5.07 15.06 -13.38
CA PHE A 221 5.41 13.63 -13.22
C PHE A 221 4.82 12.79 -14.36
N GLU A 222 3.65 12.94 -14.68
CA GLU A 222 2.99 12.09 -15.69
C GLU A 222 3.51 12.43 -17.10
N GLU A 223 3.67 13.67 -17.40
CA GLU A 223 3.93 14.06 -18.81
C GLU A 223 5.42 14.00 -19.13
N LYS A 224 6.17 14.20 -18.03
CA LYS A 224 7.60 14.40 -18.42
C LYS A 224 8.46 13.30 -17.81
N VAL A 225 7.99 12.69 -16.73
CA VAL A 225 8.89 11.71 -16.08
C VAL A 225 8.41 10.30 -16.42
N VAL A 226 7.10 9.98 -16.40
CA VAL A 226 6.62 8.60 -16.58
C VAL A 226 7.11 8.05 -17.93
N PRO A 227 7.16 8.79 -19.02
CA PRO A 227 7.63 8.26 -20.32
C PRO A 227 9.11 7.86 -20.27
N ARG A 228 9.78 8.36 -19.30
CA ARG A 228 11.23 8.06 -19.26
C ARG A 228 11.53 6.92 -18.27
N LEU A 229 10.51 6.46 -17.56
CA LEU A 229 10.73 5.36 -16.59
C LEU A 229 10.85 4.02 -17.30
N PRO A 230 11.47 3.07 -16.53
CA PRO A 230 11.50 1.73 -17.11
C PRO A 230 10.09 1.23 -17.50
N GLN A 231 10.13 0.46 -18.67
CA GLN A 231 8.84 0.07 -19.28
C GLN A 231 7.94 -0.64 -18.23
N THR A 232 8.54 -1.49 -17.45
CA THR A 232 7.69 -2.24 -16.48
C THR A 232 7.04 -1.29 -15.48
N LEU A 233 7.74 -0.34 -14.90
CA LEU A 233 7.15 0.63 -13.95
C LEU A 233 6.12 1.54 -14.65
N ARG A 234 6.44 1.96 -15.84
CA ARG A 234 5.47 2.78 -16.59
C ARG A 234 4.14 2.05 -16.77
N GLU A 235 4.22 0.80 -17.15
CA GLU A 235 2.95 0.04 -17.38
C GLU A 235 2.20 -0.15 -16.06
N ASP A 236 2.96 -0.38 -15.04
CA ASP A 236 2.29 -0.60 -13.74
C ASP A 236 1.65 0.70 -13.23
N ILE A 237 2.33 1.84 -13.42
CA ILE A 237 1.72 3.13 -13.02
C ILE A 237 0.46 3.39 -13.84
N GLN A 238 0.51 3.09 -15.13
CA GLN A 238 -0.70 3.31 -15.96
C GLN A 238 -1.85 2.42 -15.50
N GLU A 239 -1.45 1.22 -15.20
CA GLU A 239 -2.53 0.32 -14.73
C GLU A 239 -3.09 0.81 -13.38
N MET A 240 -2.21 1.16 -12.43
CA MET A 240 -2.70 1.72 -11.14
C MET A 240 -3.61 2.93 -11.39
N ASN A 241 -3.22 3.83 -12.29
CA ASN A 241 -4.06 5.01 -12.58
C ASN A 241 -5.42 4.62 -13.17
N LYS A 242 -5.42 3.61 -14.03
CA LYS A 242 -6.72 3.18 -14.61
C LYS A 242 -7.63 2.61 -13.52
N VAL A 243 -7.00 1.86 -12.62
CA VAL A 243 -7.84 1.29 -11.55
C VAL A 243 -8.42 2.44 -10.70
N ILE A 244 -7.59 3.38 -10.36
CA ILE A 244 -8.08 4.50 -9.53
C ILE A 244 -9.20 5.25 -10.27
N GLU A 245 -8.98 5.49 -11.54
CA GLU A 245 -10.02 6.23 -12.31
C GLU A 245 -11.28 5.40 -12.47
N GLY A 246 -11.08 4.09 -12.59
CA GLY A 246 -12.26 3.21 -12.82
C GLY A 246 -13.13 3.12 -11.56
N ILE A 247 -12.51 3.25 -10.45
CA ILE A 247 -13.32 3.01 -9.22
C ILE A 247 -13.81 4.35 -8.66
N TRP A 248 -13.01 5.41 -8.86
CA TRP A 248 -13.37 6.62 -8.09
C TRP A 248 -13.53 7.79 -9.06
N ASP A 249 -14.07 7.58 -10.26
CA ASP A 249 -14.18 8.64 -11.30
C ASP A 249 -15.21 9.69 -10.89
N ILE A 250 -15.97 9.42 -9.85
CA ILE A 250 -16.96 10.45 -9.41
C ILE A 250 -16.23 11.59 -8.68
N TYR A 251 -14.96 11.32 -8.26
CA TYR A 251 -14.27 12.36 -7.45
C TYR A 251 -13.30 13.15 -8.32
N GLY A 252 -13.32 12.89 -9.67
CA GLY A 252 -12.42 13.65 -10.56
C GLY A 252 -12.38 13.01 -11.96
N SER A 253 -11.94 13.89 -12.92
CA SER A 253 -11.94 13.46 -14.35
C SER A 253 -10.76 12.53 -14.65
N ASN A 254 -9.76 12.61 -13.85
CA ASN A 254 -8.64 11.66 -13.98
C ASN A 254 -7.98 11.43 -12.61
N TRP A 255 -6.97 10.46 -12.56
CA TRP A 255 -6.44 10.02 -11.25
C TRP A 255 -5.81 11.20 -10.50
N ARG A 256 -5.20 12.15 -11.25
CA ARG A 256 -4.59 13.32 -10.56
C ARG A 256 -5.67 14.16 -9.87
N ALA A 257 -6.73 14.40 -10.66
CA ALA A 257 -7.82 15.20 -10.09
C ALA A 257 -8.46 14.50 -8.88
N ILE A 258 -8.49 13.20 -8.99
CA ILE A 258 -9.09 12.44 -7.86
C ILE A 258 -8.20 12.60 -6.62
N LEU A 259 -6.88 12.35 -6.75
CA LEU A 259 -6.00 12.42 -5.58
C LEU A 259 -5.96 13.86 -5.03
N ARG A 260 -6.04 14.80 -5.93
CA ARG A 260 -6.04 16.21 -5.47
C ARG A 260 -7.34 16.54 -4.72
N ASN A 261 -8.40 16.12 -5.32
CA ASN A 261 -9.68 16.39 -4.64
C ASN A 261 -9.73 15.76 -3.25
N TRP A 262 -9.21 14.53 -3.19
CA TRP A 262 -9.22 13.89 -1.86
C TRP A 262 -8.38 14.71 -0.87
N ARG A 263 -7.27 15.12 -1.31
CA ARG A 263 -6.43 15.92 -0.40
C ARG A 263 -7.11 17.23 0.00
N ASN A 264 -7.77 17.93 -0.97
CA ASN A 264 -8.36 19.25 -0.70
C ASN A 264 -9.65 19.11 0.13
N GLU A 265 -10.47 18.17 -0.27
CA GLU A 265 -11.77 18.02 0.41
C GLU A 265 -11.57 17.52 1.85
N PHE A 266 -10.54 16.66 1.94
CA PHE A 266 -10.25 16.28 3.34
C PHE A 266 -9.90 17.53 4.17
N MET A 267 -9.14 18.36 3.62
CA MET A 267 -8.72 19.57 4.37
C MET A 267 -9.94 20.45 4.69
N HIS A 268 -11.08 20.04 4.06
CA HIS A 268 -12.26 20.89 4.30
C HIS A 268 -13.35 20.10 5.03
N GLY A 269 -12.98 18.81 5.60
CA GLY A 269 -13.85 18.16 6.59
C GLY A 269 -14.71 17.06 5.97
N ALA A 270 -14.54 16.69 4.62
CA ALA A 270 -15.29 15.54 4.04
C ALA A 270 -14.63 14.21 4.41
N LYS A 271 -15.47 13.24 5.20
CA LYS A 271 -14.74 12.15 5.89
C LYS A 271 -15.20 10.79 5.36
N THR A 272 -16.11 10.73 4.36
CA THR A 272 -16.71 9.42 4.07
C THR A 272 -15.81 8.59 3.14
N TRP A 273 -14.67 9.07 2.54
CA TRP A 273 -13.78 8.31 1.65
C TRP A 273 -12.38 8.24 2.25
N ALA A 274 -12.21 8.68 3.46
CA ALA A 274 -10.88 8.97 4.05
C ALA A 274 -10.06 7.67 4.20
N PRO A 275 -10.66 6.58 4.57
CA PRO A 275 -9.85 5.36 4.68
C PRO A 275 -9.38 4.87 3.30
N ARG A 276 -10.25 5.02 2.27
CA ARG A 276 -9.85 4.55 0.92
C ARG A 276 -8.78 5.48 0.33
N ALA A 277 -9.04 6.71 0.58
CA ALA A 277 -8.02 7.65 0.06
C ALA A 277 -6.66 7.38 0.72
N PHE A 278 -6.73 7.20 2.02
CA PHE A 278 -5.48 6.86 2.74
C PHE A 278 -4.82 5.63 2.14
N ALA A 279 -5.54 4.60 1.92
CA ALA A 279 -4.98 3.32 1.42
C ALA A 279 -4.51 3.47 -0.04
N VAL A 280 -5.28 4.28 -0.83
CA VAL A 280 -4.85 4.45 -2.24
C VAL A 280 -3.48 5.15 -2.27
N TYR A 281 -3.34 6.15 -1.43
CA TYR A 281 -2.02 6.81 -1.39
C TYR A 281 -0.93 5.82 -0.95
N THR A 282 -1.24 5.10 0.05
CA THR A 282 -0.23 4.17 0.59
C THR A 282 0.16 3.10 -0.45
N ASN A 283 -0.83 2.56 -1.11
CA ASN A 283 -0.51 1.54 -2.14
C ASN A 283 0.28 2.15 -3.30
N TYR A 284 -0.07 3.41 -3.66
CA TYR A 284 0.69 4.04 -4.77
C TYR A 284 2.14 4.28 -4.36
N ILE A 285 2.31 4.72 -3.12
CA ILE A 285 3.69 4.92 -2.61
C ILE A 285 4.42 3.57 -2.62
N SER A 286 3.77 2.55 -2.13
CA SER A 286 4.40 1.22 -2.10
C SER A 286 4.78 0.74 -3.51
N LEU A 287 3.85 1.02 -4.46
CA LEU A 287 4.17 0.62 -5.84
C LEU A 287 5.48 1.27 -6.30
N LEU A 288 5.61 2.56 -6.01
CA LEU A 288 6.81 3.29 -6.51
C LEU A 288 8.06 2.82 -5.77
N LEU A 289 7.92 2.59 -4.51
CA LEU A 289 9.12 2.22 -3.73
C LEU A 289 9.54 0.78 -4.04
N TRP A 290 8.60 -0.10 -4.16
CA TRP A 290 9.00 -1.49 -4.49
C TRP A 290 9.77 -1.55 -5.80
N HIS A 291 9.39 -0.65 -6.77
CA HIS A 291 10.11 -0.72 -8.07
C HIS A 291 11.51 -0.14 -7.94
N SER A 292 11.74 0.50 -6.83
CA SER A 292 13.11 1.02 -6.66
C SER A 292 14.04 -0.02 -6.03
N ILE A 293 13.47 -1.12 -5.62
CA ILE A 293 14.32 -2.20 -5.02
C ILE A 293 14.80 -3.14 -6.14
N PRO A 294 16.11 -3.34 -6.20
CA PRO A 294 16.64 -4.22 -7.26
C PRO A 294 16.29 -5.70 -7.00
N SER A 295 15.82 -6.41 -8.13
CA SER A 295 15.30 -7.79 -8.00
C SER A 295 16.36 -8.74 -7.46
N GLY A 296 17.61 -8.58 -8.01
CA GLY A 296 18.69 -9.50 -7.57
C GLY A 296 18.98 -9.39 -6.07
N GLU A 297 18.96 -8.14 -5.66
CA GLU A 297 19.29 -7.92 -4.23
C GLU A 297 18.14 -8.37 -3.32
N TYR A 298 16.95 -8.12 -3.69
CA TYR A 298 15.82 -8.56 -2.85
C TYR A 298 15.79 -10.08 -2.69
N GLU A 299 16.01 -10.84 -3.81
CA GLU A 299 15.90 -12.31 -3.71
C GLU A 299 17.02 -12.89 -2.83
N ARG A 300 18.10 -12.20 -2.79
CA ARG A 300 19.22 -12.71 -1.96
C ARG A 300 18.97 -12.41 -0.48
N MET A 301 18.24 -11.30 -0.27
CA MET A 301 18.21 -10.85 1.13
C MET A 301 16.86 -11.22 1.77
N ARG A 302 16.03 -11.75 0.98
CA ARG A 302 14.65 -11.97 1.48
C ARG A 302 14.67 -12.92 2.68
N GLU A 303 15.47 -14.00 2.61
CA GLU A 303 15.49 -14.97 3.73
C GLU A 303 16.07 -14.33 5.00
N LYS A 304 17.04 -13.49 4.75
CA LYS A 304 17.61 -12.79 5.92
C LYS A 304 16.58 -11.85 6.58
N ILE A 305 15.79 -11.17 5.70
CA ILE A 305 14.78 -10.26 6.29
C ILE A 305 13.75 -11.06 7.09
N ILE A 306 13.44 -12.28 6.55
CA ILE A 306 12.43 -13.11 7.23
C ILE A 306 13.00 -13.62 8.56
N GLU A 307 14.26 -13.99 8.53
CA GLU A 307 14.89 -14.52 9.75
C GLU A 307 15.00 -13.42 10.82
N LEU A 308 15.35 -12.26 10.36
CA LEU A 308 15.47 -11.15 11.33
C LEU A 308 14.11 -10.84 11.97
N ARG A 309 13.12 -11.10 11.20
CA ARG A 309 11.78 -10.94 11.76
C ARG A 309 11.53 -11.89 12.93
N PHE A 310 12.17 -13.13 12.96
CA PHE A 310 11.83 -14.19 13.94
C PHE A 310 12.84 -14.19 15.08
N TYR A 311 14.10 -13.50 14.97
CA TYR A 311 15.21 -13.61 15.95
C TYR A 311 15.42 -12.26 16.64
N ALA A 312 14.57 -11.34 16.64
CA ALA A 312 14.88 -10.06 17.33
C ALA A 312 14.55 -10.21 18.83
N ASP A 313 15.55 -10.58 19.85
CA ASP A 313 15.93 -10.41 21.26
C ASP A 313 15.22 -9.21 21.90
N ILE A 314 14.29 -9.40 22.87
CA ILE A 314 13.50 -8.76 23.95
C ILE A 314 14.24 -7.53 24.47
N GLU A 315 15.50 -7.20 24.01
CA GLU A 315 16.17 -5.99 24.53
C GLU A 315 16.57 -5.06 23.39
N ASN A 316 16.12 -5.24 22.15
CA ASN A 316 16.27 -4.43 20.93
C ASN A 316 14.96 -4.41 20.14
N TYR A 317 13.93 -4.22 20.80
CA TYR A 317 12.59 -4.28 20.17
C TYR A 317 12.18 -2.88 19.69
N TRP A 318 13.18 -1.87 19.92
CA TRP A 318 13.05 -0.46 19.49
C TRP A 318 14.06 -0.17 18.38
N GLY A 319 14.55 -1.08 17.36
CA GLY A 319 15.13 -0.83 16.02
C GLY A 319 14.06 -0.87 14.93
N PHE A 320 12.61 -0.86 15.27
CA PHE A 320 11.49 -0.71 14.33
C PHE A 320 10.43 0.21 14.94
N TYR A 321 10.49 1.38 14.57
CA TYR A 321 9.75 2.65 14.62
C TYR A 321 8.67 2.62 15.70
N PRO A 322 8.55 4.02 16.39
CA PRO A 322 9.51 5.12 16.14
C PRO A 322 10.62 5.16 17.20
N PRO A 323 12.00 5.72 16.81
CA PRO A 323 13.22 5.81 17.60
C PRO A 323 13.03 6.65 18.88
N PRO A 324 13.65 6.20 19.98
CA PRO A 324 13.75 7.09 21.14
C PRO A 324 14.61 8.33 20.83
N VAL A 325 14.09 9.64 21.02
CA VAL A 325 14.90 10.87 21.22
C VAL A 325 16.22 10.51 21.92
#